data_AF-A0A1G0XAB2-F1
#
_entry.id   AF-A0A1G0XAB2-F1
#
_cell.length_a   1.000
_cell.length_b   1.000
_cell.length_c   1.000
_cell.angle_alpha   90.00
_cell.angle_beta   90.00
_cell.angle_gamma   90.00
#
_symmetry.space_group_name_H-M   'P 1'
#
loop_
_entity.id
_entity.type
_entity.pdbx_description
1 polymer ?
#
loop_
_entity_poly.entity_id
_entity_poly.type
_entity_poly.pdbx_seq_one_letter_code
_entity_poly.pdbx_strand_id
1 'polypeptide(L)'
;MEGKITKVYADRGFFFVDNDYWCGFRTYDKEPVEGDIVTYESEVLPDGKKRANRVKFIKSAANPIKDYIVEISSGYFTDRDYLKENLIIEYPQLLANLFVLKGNKVNQVRNYFDQVVNIAGVYKINKDFNRSKIELNKLIPMATKSFDKQNISNEFKEFIIENVKQAIKDEDSFIKGFFQHFECLVNYYPSKI
;
A
#
# COMPACT_ATOMS: atom_id res chain seq x y z
N MET A 1 5.88 -23.99 4.14
CA MET A 1 6.94 -22.97 4.22
C MET A 1 6.42 -21.67 3.65
N GLU A 2 6.90 -20.52 4.12
CA GLU A 2 6.72 -19.21 3.46
C GLU A 2 7.98 -18.91 2.64
N GLY A 3 7.82 -18.30 1.48
CA GLY A 3 8.94 -17.88 0.64
C GLY A 3 8.55 -16.80 -0.36
N LYS A 4 9.55 -16.24 -1.02
CA LYS A 4 9.39 -15.12 -1.97
C LYS A 4 9.63 -15.60 -3.39
N ILE A 5 8.76 -15.24 -4.34
CA ILE A 5 9.01 -15.45 -5.76
C ILE A 5 10.22 -14.62 -6.17
N THR A 6 11.28 -15.24 -6.66
CA THR A 6 12.52 -14.55 -7.03
C THR A 6 12.69 -14.40 -8.53
N LYS A 7 12.09 -15.29 -9.33
CA LYS A 7 12.11 -15.24 -10.79
C LYS A 7 10.83 -15.77 -11.38
N VAL A 8 10.30 -15.10 -12.40
CA VAL A 8 9.12 -15.57 -13.15
C VAL A 8 9.50 -15.78 -14.61
N TYR A 9 9.26 -16.99 -15.12
CA TYR A 9 9.44 -17.34 -16.52
C TYR A 9 8.05 -17.55 -17.15
N ALA A 10 7.33 -16.45 -17.38
CA ALA A 10 5.94 -16.50 -17.86
C ALA A 10 5.80 -17.21 -19.23
N ASP A 11 6.80 -17.05 -20.10
CA ASP A 11 6.91 -17.71 -21.40
C ASP A 11 7.06 -19.24 -21.30
N ARG A 12 7.69 -19.71 -20.22
CA ARG A 12 7.95 -21.14 -19.98
C ARG A 12 7.05 -21.77 -18.93
N GLY A 13 6.32 -20.94 -18.20
CA GLY A 13 5.28 -21.40 -17.31
C GLY A 13 5.70 -21.92 -15.96
N PHE A 14 6.71 -21.30 -15.38
CA PHE A 14 7.14 -21.60 -14.03
C PHE A 14 7.76 -20.38 -13.38
N PHE A 15 7.91 -20.45 -12.07
CA PHE A 15 8.62 -19.46 -11.27
C PHE A 15 9.45 -20.13 -10.19
N PHE A 16 10.37 -19.38 -9.60
CA PHE A 16 11.17 -19.83 -8.46
C PHE A 16 10.74 -19.12 -7.18
N VAL A 17 10.68 -19.87 -6.10
CA VAL A 17 10.56 -19.40 -4.72
C VAL A 17 11.91 -19.55 -4.04
N ASP A 18 12.39 -18.49 -3.40
CA ASP A 18 13.67 -18.40 -2.69
C ASP A 18 14.88 -18.84 -3.54
N ASN A 19 14.83 -18.65 -4.87
CA ASN A 19 15.79 -19.12 -5.89
C ASN A 19 15.95 -20.63 -6.05
N ASP A 20 15.50 -21.41 -5.08
CA ASP A 20 15.80 -22.83 -4.97
C ASP A 20 14.64 -23.73 -5.40
N TYR A 21 13.40 -23.29 -5.20
CA TYR A 21 12.22 -24.12 -5.38
C TYR A 21 11.42 -23.68 -6.60
N TRP A 22 11.30 -24.53 -7.62
CA TRP A 22 10.50 -24.19 -8.80
C TRP A 22 9.04 -24.61 -8.65
N CYS A 23 8.12 -23.85 -9.24
CA CYS A 23 6.67 -24.09 -9.28
C CYS A 23 6.16 -23.91 -10.70
N GLY A 24 5.33 -24.84 -11.21
CA GLY A 24 4.84 -24.83 -12.61
C GLY A 24 3.38 -24.39 -12.79
N PHE A 25 2.99 -24.05 -14.02
CA PHE A 25 1.71 -23.43 -14.42
C PHE A 25 0.41 -24.00 -13.86
N ARG A 26 0.40 -25.25 -13.37
CA ARG A 26 -0.82 -25.95 -12.93
C ARG A 26 -1.02 -25.95 -11.41
N THR A 27 -0.16 -25.27 -10.67
CA THR A 27 -0.15 -25.33 -9.21
C THR A 27 -0.45 -24.00 -8.53
N TYR A 28 -1.03 -23.04 -9.25
CA TYR A 28 -1.38 -21.72 -8.72
C TYR A 28 -2.62 -21.09 -9.35
N ASP A 29 -3.34 -20.32 -8.53
CA ASP A 29 -4.62 -19.70 -8.87
C ASP A 29 -4.50 -18.25 -9.40
N LYS A 30 -3.28 -17.69 -9.36
CA LYS A 30 -2.97 -16.30 -9.72
C LYS A 30 -1.66 -16.21 -10.48
N GLU A 31 -1.58 -15.28 -11.44
CA GLU A 31 -0.36 -15.02 -12.20
C GLU A 31 0.78 -14.51 -11.27
N PRO A 32 1.93 -15.21 -11.24
CA PRO A 32 3.02 -14.89 -10.33
C PRO A 32 3.77 -13.63 -10.77
N VAL A 33 4.11 -12.77 -9.81
CA VAL A 33 4.97 -11.60 -9.99
C VAL A 33 6.24 -11.77 -9.17
N GLU A 34 7.38 -11.36 -9.72
CA GLU A 34 8.63 -11.33 -8.96
C GLU A 34 8.46 -10.50 -7.69
N GLY A 35 8.70 -11.15 -6.56
CA GLY A 35 8.58 -10.60 -5.22
C GLY A 35 7.31 -10.99 -4.46
N ASP A 36 6.35 -11.67 -5.10
CA ASP A 36 5.18 -12.21 -4.40
C ASP A 36 5.63 -13.07 -3.22
N ILE A 37 4.91 -12.97 -2.09
CA ILE A 37 5.10 -13.86 -0.95
C ILE A 37 4.07 -14.99 -1.04
N VAL A 38 4.54 -16.22 -0.93
CA VAL A 38 3.74 -17.42 -1.10
C VAL A 38 3.98 -18.40 0.04
N THR A 39 2.96 -19.18 0.42
CA THR A 39 3.17 -20.43 1.16
C THR A 39 3.27 -21.60 0.19
N TYR A 40 4.12 -22.57 0.49
CA TYR A 40 4.27 -23.80 -0.31
C TYR A 40 4.67 -25.00 0.54
N GLU A 41 4.38 -26.20 0.03
CA GLU A 41 4.94 -27.46 0.50
C GLU A 41 6.23 -27.74 -0.27
N SER A 42 7.34 -28.00 0.43
CA SER A 42 8.61 -28.34 -0.21
C SER A 42 8.66 -29.82 -0.57
N GLU A 43 9.14 -30.11 -1.78
CA GLU A 43 9.34 -31.48 -2.27
C GLU A 43 10.74 -31.57 -2.89
N VAL A 44 11.48 -32.63 -2.57
CA VAL A 44 12.77 -32.95 -3.19
C VAL A 44 12.57 -34.15 -4.10
N LEU A 45 12.82 -33.97 -5.39
CA LEU A 45 12.66 -35.01 -6.40
C LEU A 45 13.84 -35.99 -6.37
N PRO A 46 13.69 -37.21 -6.94
CA PRO A 46 14.78 -38.18 -7.03
C PRO A 46 16.03 -37.68 -7.76
N ASP A 47 15.90 -36.69 -8.63
CA ASP A 47 17.01 -36.04 -9.34
C ASP A 47 17.67 -34.90 -8.54
N GLY A 48 17.28 -34.71 -7.27
CA GLY A 48 17.80 -33.68 -6.38
C GLY A 48 17.19 -32.29 -6.57
N LYS A 49 16.30 -32.09 -7.56
CA LYS A 49 15.64 -30.80 -7.75
C LYS A 49 14.60 -30.55 -6.66
N LYS A 50 14.53 -29.30 -6.22
CA LYS A 50 13.57 -28.83 -5.23
C LYS A 50 12.36 -28.21 -5.90
N ARG A 51 11.15 -28.62 -5.51
CA ARG A 51 9.89 -28.14 -6.05
C ARG A 51 9.05 -27.49 -4.95
N ALA A 52 8.42 -26.37 -5.28
CA ALA A 52 7.37 -25.77 -4.47
C ALA A 52 6.01 -26.31 -4.94
N ASN A 53 5.32 -27.06 -4.08
CA ASN A 53 4.03 -27.66 -4.35
C ASN A 53 2.92 -26.94 -3.57
N ARG A 54 1.67 -27.05 -4.04
CA ARG A 54 0.48 -26.42 -3.43
C ARG A 54 0.71 -24.95 -3.07
N VAL A 55 1.25 -24.18 -4.02
CA VAL A 55 1.63 -22.80 -3.77
C VAL A 55 0.37 -21.94 -3.60
N LYS A 56 0.31 -21.19 -2.50
CA LYS A 56 -0.75 -20.21 -2.24
C LYS A 56 -0.14 -18.82 -2.09
N PHE A 57 -0.72 -17.84 -2.76
CA PHE A 57 -0.27 -16.45 -2.70
C PHE A 57 -0.76 -15.83 -1.40
N ILE A 58 0.18 -15.35 -0.60
CA ILE A 58 -0.10 -14.63 0.64
C ILE A 58 -0.11 -13.12 0.36
N LYS A 59 0.83 -12.65 -0.47
CA LYS A 59 0.98 -11.22 -0.76
C LYS A 59 1.53 -10.99 -2.16
N SER A 60 0.93 -10.05 -2.87
CA SER A 60 1.37 -9.65 -4.21
C SER A 60 2.54 -8.67 -4.13
N ALA A 61 3.57 -8.85 -4.95
CA ALA A 61 4.50 -7.84 -5.42
C ALA A 61 3.92 -6.97 -6.52
N ALA A 62 2.75 -7.31 -7.07
CA ALA A 62 1.95 -6.31 -7.79
C ALA A 62 1.82 -5.08 -6.90
N ASN A 63 2.28 -3.94 -7.42
CA ASN A 63 2.43 -2.70 -6.67
C ASN A 63 1.14 -2.40 -5.90
N PRO A 64 1.10 -2.55 -4.56
CA PRO A 64 -0.15 -2.50 -3.79
C PRO A 64 -0.83 -1.14 -3.90
N ILE A 65 -0.12 -0.11 -4.36
CA ILE A 65 -0.71 1.19 -4.69
C ILE A 65 -1.79 1.09 -5.78
N LYS A 66 -1.65 0.20 -6.78
CA LYS A 66 -2.63 0.10 -7.88
C LYS A 66 -3.96 -0.42 -7.38
N ASP A 67 -3.93 -1.54 -6.66
CA ASP A 67 -5.12 -2.14 -6.07
C ASP A 67 -5.74 -1.19 -5.05
N TYR A 68 -4.91 -0.51 -4.26
CA TYR A 68 -5.33 0.53 -3.34
C TYR A 68 -6.05 1.70 -4.03
N ILE A 69 -5.52 2.20 -5.15
CA ILE A 69 -6.13 3.31 -5.89
C ILE A 69 -7.52 2.91 -6.41
N VAL A 70 -7.68 1.68 -6.89
CA VAL A 70 -8.98 1.15 -7.29
C VAL A 70 -9.92 1.10 -6.08
N GLU A 71 -9.47 0.58 -4.94
CA GLU A 71 -10.27 0.50 -3.72
C GLU A 71 -10.73 1.89 -3.25
N ILE A 72 -9.81 2.84 -3.12
CA ILE A 72 -10.09 4.17 -2.57
C ILE A 72 -10.90 5.04 -3.53
N SER A 73 -10.94 4.72 -4.82
CA SER A 73 -11.75 5.45 -5.80
C SER A 73 -13.25 5.42 -5.45
N SER A 74 -13.70 4.33 -4.83
CA SER A 74 -15.06 4.14 -4.32
C SER A 74 -15.32 4.80 -2.95
N GLY A 75 -14.31 5.43 -2.34
CA GLY A 75 -14.40 6.11 -1.06
C GLY A 75 -14.00 5.25 0.14
N TYR A 76 -14.05 5.86 1.32
CA TYR A 76 -13.59 5.25 2.58
C TYR A 76 -14.62 4.34 3.24
N PHE A 77 -15.90 4.54 2.95
CA PHE A 77 -16.99 3.93 3.70
C PHE A 77 -17.62 2.77 2.93
N THR A 78 -18.12 1.81 3.70
CA THR A 78 -19.04 0.77 3.22
C THR A 78 -20.43 1.36 3.01
N ASP A 79 -21.35 0.59 2.41
CA ASP A 79 -22.76 0.98 2.24
C ASP A 79 -23.51 1.20 3.57
N ARG A 80 -22.89 0.87 4.72
CA ARG A 80 -23.42 1.06 6.07
C ARG A 80 -22.72 2.19 6.83
N ASP A 81 -22.00 3.07 6.13
CA ASP A 81 -21.26 4.22 6.68
C ASP A 81 -20.13 3.85 7.67
N TYR A 82 -19.67 2.60 7.66
CA TYR A 82 -18.47 2.20 8.41
C TYR A 82 -17.22 2.35 7.55
N LEU A 83 -16.12 2.82 8.14
CA LEU A 83 -14.80 2.81 7.50
C LEU A 83 -14.45 1.37 7.11
N LYS A 84 -14.02 1.18 5.86
CA LYS A 84 -13.66 -0.15 5.36
C LYS A 84 -12.46 -0.71 6.12
N GLU A 85 -12.58 -1.96 6.56
CA GLU A 85 -11.58 -2.63 7.41
C GLU A 85 -10.20 -2.74 6.75
N ASN A 86 -10.17 -3.03 5.44
CA ASN A 86 -8.92 -3.09 4.66
C ASN A 86 -8.16 -1.75 4.65
N LEU A 87 -8.85 -0.61 4.81
CA LEU A 87 -8.23 0.70 4.94
C LEU A 87 -7.69 0.96 6.37
N ILE A 88 -7.97 0.11 7.36
CA ILE A 88 -7.45 0.27 8.72
C ILE A 88 -6.25 -0.65 8.95
N ILE A 89 -6.31 -1.87 8.41
CA ILE A 89 -5.36 -2.94 8.71
C ILE A 89 -4.47 -3.24 7.52
N GLU A 90 -5.06 -3.73 6.42
CA GLU A 90 -4.32 -4.33 5.31
C GLU A 90 -3.52 -3.29 4.50
N TYR A 91 -4.20 -2.32 3.88
CA TYR A 91 -3.53 -1.33 3.03
C TYR A 91 -2.52 -0.47 3.78
N PRO A 92 -2.79 0.03 5.01
CA PRO A 92 -1.78 0.72 5.80
C PRO A 92 -0.46 -0.04 5.94
N GLN A 93 -0.52 -1.35 6.25
CA GLN A 93 0.66 -2.19 6.38
C GLN A 93 1.35 -2.42 5.02
N LEU A 94 0.58 -2.69 3.97
CA LEU A 94 1.13 -2.91 2.62
C LEU A 94 1.83 -1.67 2.08
N LEU A 95 1.19 -0.50 2.21
CA LEU A 95 1.69 0.79 1.73
C LEU A 95 2.89 1.26 2.53
N ALA A 96 2.89 1.12 3.86
CA ALA A 96 4.06 1.46 4.69
C ALA A 96 5.31 0.69 4.23
N ASN A 97 5.17 -0.63 4.04
CA ASN A 97 6.25 -1.48 3.51
C ASN A 97 6.69 -1.04 2.11
N LEU A 98 5.74 -0.81 1.20
CA LEU A 98 6.02 -0.35 -0.16
C LEU A 98 6.83 0.95 -0.15
N PHE A 99 6.39 1.95 0.60
CA PHE A 99 7.02 3.25 0.60
C PHE A 99 8.42 3.22 1.21
N VAL A 100 8.65 2.41 2.24
CA VAL A 100 10.00 2.15 2.77
C VAL A 100 10.89 1.53 1.68
N LEU A 101 10.40 0.51 0.98
CA LEU A 101 11.12 -0.13 -0.13
C LEU A 101 11.42 0.85 -1.29
N LYS A 102 10.56 1.86 -1.48
CA LYS A 102 10.73 2.92 -2.49
C LYS A 102 11.57 4.10 -2.00
N GLY A 103 12.16 4.01 -0.80
CA GLY A 103 13.10 4.99 -0.28
C GLY A 103 12.46 6.19 0.45
N ASN A 104 11.16 6.17 0.73
CA ASN A 104 10.53 7.20 1.56
C ASN A 104 10.98 7.03 3.01
N LYS A 105 11.59 8.09 3.56
CA LYS A 105 11.99 8.16 4.96
C LYS A 105 10.78 8.39 5.86
N VAL A 106 10.83 7.86 7.08
CA VAL A 106 9.79 8.05 8.11
C VAL A 106 9.46 9.53 8.30
N ASN A 107 10.47 10.39 8.44
CA ASN A 107 10.25 11.83 8.62
C ASN A 107 9.54 12.47 7.43
N GLN A 108 9.79 11.99 6.20
CA GLN A 108 9.11 12.54 5.02
C GLN A 108 7.63 12.21 5.06
N VAL A 109 7.26 10.98 5.43
CA VAL A 109 5.85 10.58 5.53
C VAL A 109 5.14 11.23 6.71
N ARG A 110 5.81 11.25 7.88
CA ARG A 110 5.29 11.93 9.08
C ARG A 110 5.05 13.41 8.83
N ASN A 111 5.92 14.10 8.10
CA ASN A 111 5.69 15.51 7.77
C ASN A 111 4.36 15.74 7.05
N TYR A 112 3.92 14.85 6.15
CA TYR A 112 2.60 14.98 5.51
C TYR A 112 1.48 14.68 6.51
N PHE A 113 1.63 13.64 7.33
CA PHE A 113 0.64 13.34 8.36
C PHE A 113 0.48 14.50 9.36
N ASP A 114 1.58 15.13 9.79
CA ASP A 114 1.55 16.29 10.69
C ASP A 114 0.79 17.47 10.06
N GLN A 115 0.90 17.69 8.73
CA GLN A 115 0.05 18.67 8.04
C GLN A 115 -1.43 18.30 8.14
N VAL A 116 -1.78 17.03 7.90
CA VAL A 116 -3.17 16.54 8.01
C VAL A 116 -3.68 16.68 9.45
N VAL A 117 -2.87 16.37 10.46
CA VAL A 117 -3.17 16.59 11.89
C VAL A 117 -3.44 18.06 12.17
N ASN A 118 -2.61 18.97 11.67
CA ASN A 118 -2.80 20.41 11.86
C ASN A 118 -4.12 20.89 11.22
N ILE A 119 -4.42 20.42 10.00
CA ILE A 119 -5.67 20.76 9.30
C ILE A 119 -6.88 20.22 10.10
N ALA A 120 -6.81 18.99 10.60
CA ALA A 120 -7.86 18.38 11.41
C ALA A 120 -8.03 19.09 12.77
N GLY A 121 -6.93 19.56 13.36
CA GLY A 121 -6.94 20.36 14.59
C GLY A 121 -7.64 21.70 14.40
N VAL A 122 -7.29 22.43 13.33
CA VAL A 122 -7.98 23.68 12.97
C VAL A 122 -9.46 23.43 12.71
N TYR A 123 -9.80 22.36 11.98
CA TYR A 123 -11.17 21.96 11.71
C TYR A 123 -11.97 21.71 13.00
N LYS A 124 -11.39 20.99 13.97
CA LYS A 124 -12.05 20.70 15.25
C LYS A 124 -12.47 21.97 16.00
N ILE A 125 -11.68 23.05 15.88
CA ILE A 125 -11.93 24.32 16.56
C ILE A 125 -12.98 25.15 15.81
N ASN A 126 -12.82 25.31 14.50
CA ASN A 126 -13.62 26.28 13.73
C ASN A 126 -14.85 25.68 13.03
N LYS A 127 -14.90 24.35 12.87
CA LYS A 127 -15.93 23.61 12.13
C LYS A 127 -16.16 24.12 10.70
N ASP A 128 -15.11 24.66 10.08
CA ASP A 128 -15.13 25.16 8.70
C ASP A 128 -14.44 24.16 7.76
N PHE A 129 -15.25 23.26 7.19
CA PHE A 129 -14.75 22.26 6.25
C PHE A 129 -14.27 22.87 4.93
N ASN A 130 -14.84 24.00 4.49
CA ASN A 130 -14.41 24.66 3.25
C ASN A 130 -12.97 25.16 3.37
N ARG A 131 -12.61 25.71 4.53
CA ARG A 131 -11.22 26.06 4.82
C ARG A 131 -10.31 24.83 4.85
N SER A 132 -10.72 23.75 5.50
CA SER A 132 -9.95 22.50 5.51
C SER A 132 -9.74 21.93 4.11
N LYS A 133 -10.76 21.98 3.25
CA LYS A 133 -10.68 21.58 1.84
C LYS A 133 -9.61 22.34 1.07
N ILE A 134 -9.50 23.66 1.27
CA ILE A 134 -8.45 24.47 0.64
C ILE A 134 -7.06 24.01 1.10
N GLU A 135 -6.88 23.80 2.40
CA GLU A 135 -5.59 23.35 2.95
C GLU A 135 -5.23 21.92 2.50
N LEU A 136 -6.19 21.00 2.47
CA LEU A 136 -5.99 19.65 1.94
C LEU A 136 -5.54 19.66 0.47
N ASN A 137 -6.14 20.52 -0.37
CA ASN A 137 -5.74 20.65 -1.76
C ASN A 137 -4.28 21.12 -1.93
N LYS A 138 -3.72 21.86 -0.98
CA LYS A 138 -2.29 22.27 -1.03
C LYS A 138 -1.32 21.10 -0.87
N LEU A 139 -1.77 19.97 -0.32
CA LEU A 139 -0.94 18.76 -0.21
C LEU A 139 -0.59 18.17 -1.59
N ILE A 140 -1.45 18.36 -2.60
CA ILE A 140 -1.21 17.88 -3.98
C ILE A 140 0.04 18.55 -4.60
N PRO A 141 0.11 19.89 -4.75
CA PRO A 141 1.30 20.54 -5.32
C PRO A 141 2.53 20.36 -4.41
N MET A 142 2.35 20.20 -3.09
CA MET A 142 3.44 19.86 -2.17
C MET A 142 4.04 18.48 -2.49
N ALA A 143 3.18 17.47 -2.72
CA ALA A 143 3.59 16.12 -3.11
C ALA A 143 4.27 16.12 -4.48
N THR A 144 3.69 16.78 -5.49
CA THR A 144 4.29 16.90 -6.82
C THR A 144 5.69 17.50 -6.75
N LYS A 145 5.83 18.65 -6.08
CA LYS A 145 7.13 19.31 -5.91
C LYS A 145 8.14 18.45 -5.15
N SER A 146 7.69 17.69 -4.15
CA SER A 146 8.57 16.79 -3.38
C SER A 146 9.04 15.61 -4.22
N PHE A 147 8.16 15.06 -5.06
CA PHE A 147 8.50 14.02 -6.02
C PHE A 147 9.49 14.53 -7.08
N ASP A 148 9.27 15.72 -7.65
CA ASP A 148 10.18 16.31 -8.65
C ASP A 148 11.59 16.53 -8.07
N LYS A 149 11.67 16.83 -6.77
CA LYS A 149 12.93 16.93 -6.01
C LYS A 149 13.49 15.59 -5.53
N GLN A 150 12.89 14.47 -5.93
CA GLN A 150 13.26 13.11 -5.54
C GLN A 150 13.25 12.89 -4.01
N ASN A 151 12.46 13.67 -3.28
CA ASN A 151 12.30 13.50 -1.84
C ASN A 151 11.30 12.40 -1.48
N ILE A 152 10.38 12.06 -2.37
CA ILE A 152 9.39 10.99 -2.16
C ILE A 152 9.25 10.17 -3.44
N SER A 153 8.83 8.90 -3.29
CA SER A 153 8.47 8.06 -4.43
C SER A 153 7.20 8.52 -5.16
N ASN A 154 7.02 8.04 -6.39
CA ASN A 154 5.80 8.29 -7.15
C ASN A 154 4.58 7.65 -6.48
N GLU A 155 4.74 6.47 -5.89
CA GLU A 155 3.67 5.74 -5.20
C GLU A 155 3.14 6.53 -3.99
N PHE A 156 4.03 7.17 -3.22
CA PHE A 156 3.59 8.03 -2.11
C PHE A 156 2.90 9.31 -2.61
N LYS A 157 3.36 9.88 -3.73
CA LYS A 157 2.67 11.02 -4.36
C LYS A 157 1.26 10.63 -4.77
N GLU A 158 1.10 9.49 -5.46
CA GLU A 158 -0.21 8.97 -5.88
C GLU A 158 -1.13 8.72 -4.69
N PHE A 159 -0.60 8.13 -3.61
CA PHE A 159 -1.31 7.98 -2.34
C PHE A 159 -1.88 9.31 -1.83
N ILE A 160 -1.05 10.35 -1.71
CA ILE A 160 -1.52 11.66 -1.22
C ILE A 160 -2.59 12.24 -2.15
N ILE A 161 -2.39 12.17 -3.46
CA ILE A 161 -3.32 12.75 -4.44
C ILE A 161 -4.69 12.08 -4.36
N GLU A 162 -4.75 10.75 -4.39
CA GLU A 162 -6.02 10.04 -4.40
C GLU A 162 -6.76 10.17 -3.06
N ASN A 163 -6.04 10.14 -1.94
CA ASN A 163 -6.67 10.39 -0.64
C ASN A 163 -7.21 11.81 -0.52
N VAL A 164 -6.46 12.83 -0.97
CA VAL A 164 -6.95 14.22 -0.94
C VAL A 164 -8.22 14.35 -1.78
N LYS A 165 -8.26 13.76 -2.98
CA LYS A 165 -9.47 13.78 -3.84
C LYS A 165 -10.71 13.21 -3.14
N GLN A 166 -10.55 12.16 -2.34
CA GLN A 166 -11.65 11.60 -1.57
C GLN A 166 -11.97 12.45 -0.34
N ALA A 167 -10.96 12.86 0.42
CA ALA A 167 -11.10 13.63 1.65
C ALA A 167 -11.80 14.99 1.44
N ILE A 168 -11.66 15.63 0.28
CA ILE A 168 -12.29 16.93 -0.01
C ILE A 168 -13.76 16.85 -0.42
N LYS A 169 -14.34 15.64 -0.51
CA LYS A 169 -15.75 15.45 -0.87
C LYS A 169 -16.66 15.93 0.24
N ASP A 170 -16.35 15.56 1.48
CA ASP A 170 -17.16 15.84 2.67
C ASP A 170 -16.32 15.71 3.96
N GLU A 171 -16.86 16.21 5.07
CA GLU A 171 -16.20 16.21 6.39
C GLU A 171 -15.86 14.79 6.87
N ASP A 172 -16.76 13.83 6.68
CA ASP A 172 -16.59 12.48 7.18
C ASP A 172 -15.47 11.77 6.42
N SER A 173 -15.42 11.91 5.09
CA SER A 173 -14.34 11.44 4.24
C SER A 173 -12.98 11.99 4.68
N PHE A 174 -12.93 13.21 5.22
CA PHE A 174 -11.71 13.76 5.79
C PHE A 174 -11.40 13.19 7.19
N ILE A 175 -12.30 13.37 8.16
CA ILE A 175 -12.04 13.13 9.58
C ILE A 175 -12.13 11.65 9.96
N LYS A 176 -13.14 10.95 9.45
CA LYS A 176 -13.36 9.52 9.71
C LYS A 176 -12.72 8.64 8.64
N GLY A 177 -12.45 9.17 7.45
CA GLY A 177 -11.79 8.48 6.35
C GLY A 177 -10.27 8.69 6.34
N PHE A 178 -9.83 9.70 5.58
CA PHE A 178 -8.41 9.93 5.29
C PHE A 178 -7.55 10.06 6.54
N PHE A 179 -7.99 10.84 7.54
CA PHE A 179 -7.22 11.07 8.76
C PHE A 179 -6.93 9.75 9.50
N GLN A 180 -7.95 8.92 9.71
CA GLN A 180 -7.80 7.62 10.39
C GLN A 180 -6.96 6.65 9.57
N HIS A 181 -7.20 6.56 8.25
CA HIS A 181 -6.42 5.72 7.35
C HIS A 181 -4.93 6.07 7.38
N PHE A 182 -4.60 7.37 7.32
CA PHE A 182 -3.23 7.83 7.32
C PHE A 182 -2.56 7.64 8.70
N GLU A 183 -3.31 7.79 9.80
CA GLU A 183 -2.82 7.46 11.14
C GLU A 183 -2.42 5.98 11.25
N CYS A 184 -3.27 5.06 10.77
CA CYS A 184 -2.93 3.64 10.72
C CYS A 184 -1.65 3.39 9.91
N LEU A 185 -1.52 4.04 8.74
CA LEU A 185 -0.34 3.90 7.88
C LEU A 185 0.93 4.34 8.61
N VAL A 186 0.91 5.49 9.27
CA VAL A 186 2.06 6.00 10.04
C VAL A 186 2.41 5.08 11.21
N ASN A 187 1.42 4.44 11.84
CA ASN A 187 1.67 3.47 12.92
C ASN A 187 2.35 2.19 12.44
N TYR A 188 2.17 1.79 11.18
CA TYR A 188 2.89 0.68 10.57
C TYR A 188 4.29 1.06 10.05
N TYR A 189 4.65 2.34 10.02
CA TYR A 189 5.99 2.75 9.59
C TYR A 189 7.05 2.33 10.63
N PRO A 190 8.15 1.69 10.20
CA PRO A 190 9.19 1.27 11.12
C PRO A 190 9.86 2.48 11.78
N SER A 191 9.91 2.49 13.11
CA SER A 191 10.44 3.62 13.89
C SER A 191 11.96 3.81 13.79
N LYS A 192 12.71 2.84 13.24
CA LYS A 192 14.17 2.89 13.01
C LYS A 192 14.57 1.96 11.85
N ILE A 193 15.44 2.44 10.96
CA ILE A 193 16.43 1.64 10.23
C ILE A 193 17.79 2.21 10.62
#